data_AF-A0A7V5TN78-F1
#
_entry.id   AF-A0A7V5TN78-F1
#
_cell.length_a   1.000
_cell.length_b   1.000
_cell.length_c   1.000
_cell.angle_alpha   90.00
_cell.angle_beta   90.00
_cell.angle_gamma   90.00
#
_symmetry.space_group_name_H-M   'P 1'
#
loop_
_entity.id
_entity.type
_entity.pdbx_description
1 polymer ?
#
loop_
_entity_poly.entity_id
_entity_poly.type
_entity_poly.pdbx_seq_one_letter_code
_entity_poly.pdbx_strand_id
1 'polypeptide(L)'
;MRSRRAALLLLLCLFGQMLLHARTASITFDEGPHLAIGYATLRTRDLRLQPVHIHPPLANVLAAAPLLLQPDLPDPRAIPGWEIASLSAVTDAVVWQYPHPRRLALAGRLPIALLTVLLGAVLFRWAADLFGGRAGTVTLFFLAFDPNIIA
;
A
#
# COMPACT_ATOMS: atom_id res chain seq x y z
N MET A 1 -4.34 21.51 23.20
CA MET A 1 -4.37 20.12 23.71
C MET A 1 -5.55 19.29 23.20
N ARG A 2 -6.80 19.79 23.23
CA ARG A 2 -7.98 19.05 22.73
C ARG A 2 -7.91 18.65 21.25
N SER A 3 -7.53 19.57 20.35
CA SER A 3 -7.43 19.26 18.91
C SER A 3 -6.41 18.18 18.57
N ARG A 4 -5.31 18.08 19.33
CA ARG A 4 -4.29 17.04 19.12
C ARG A 4 -4.81 15.65 19.46
N ARG A 5 -5.59 15.52 20.55
CA ARG A 5 -6.21 14.25 20.92
C ARG A 5 -7.25 13.82 19.88
N ALA A 6 -8.08 14.74 19.42
CA ALA A 6 -9.05 14.47 18.35
C ALA A 6 -8.35 14.02 17.06
N ALA A 7 -7.29 14.71 16.65
CA ALA A 7 -6.49 14.33 15.48
C ALA A 7 -5.91 12.91 15.60
N LEU A 8 -5.30 12.58 16.74
CA LEU A 8 -4.78 11.23 16.99
C LEU A 8 -5.88 10.16 16.90
N LEU A 9 -7.04 10.41 17.50
CA LEU A 9 -8.18 9.49 17.43
C LEU A 9 -8.67 9.29 15.99
N LEU A 10 -8.76 10.36 15.20
CA LEU A 10 -9.15 10.29 13.80
C LEU A 10 -8.13 9.54 12.94
N LEU A 11 -6.83 9.75 13.15
CA LEU A 11 -5.79 9.01 12.44
C LEU A 11 -5.79 7.52 12.81
N LEU A 12 -6.01 7.19 14.09
CA LEU A 12 -6.16 5.80 14.52
C LEU A 12 -7.44 5.16 13.97
N CYS A 13 -8.53 5.93 13.87
CA CYS A 13 -9.78 5.49 13.25
C CYS A 13 -9.56 5.15 11.77
N LEU A 14 -8.98 6.08 11.00
CA LEU A 14 -8.62 5.88 9.59
C LEU A 14 -7.75 4.63 9.41
N PHE A 15 -6.67 4.51 10.18
CA PHE A 15 -5.80 3.34 10.12
C PHE A 15 -6.53 2.03 10.45
N GLY A 16 -7.36 2.04 11.49
CA GLY A 16 -8.18 0.89 11.89
C GLY A 16 -9.17 0.47 10.80
N GLN A 17 -9.82 1.43 10.15
CA GLN A 17 -10.75 1.18 9.03
C GLN A 17 -10.01 0.57 7.83
N MET A 18 -8.86 1.13 7.44
CA MET A 18 -8.04 0.60 6.34
C MET A 18 -7.54 -0.82 6.63
N LEU A 19 -7.08 -1.09 7.87
CA LEU A 19 -6.65 -2.45 8.25
C LEU A 19 -7.79 -3.45 8.27
N LEU A 20 -8.97 -3.05 8.73
CA LEU A 20 -10.16 -3.90 8.68
C LEU A 20 -10.51 -4.22 7.23
N HIS A 21 -10.53 -3.22 6.35
CA HIS A 21 -10.79 -3.39 4.93
C HIS A 21 -9.73 -4.30 4.26
N ALA A 22 -8.45 -4.10 4.56
CA ALA A 22 -7.34 -4.92 4.06
C ALA A 22 -7.45 -6.41 4.44
N ARG A 23 -8.18 -6.75 5.51
CA ARG A 23 -8.41 -8.14 5.95
C ARG A 23 -9.64 -8.80 5.33
N THR A 24 -10.64 -8.00 4.96
CA THR A 24 -11.95 -8.50 4.53
C THR A 24 -12.14 -8.47 3.03
N ALA A 25 -11.55 -7.50 2.33
CA ALA A 25 -11.66 -7.37 0.88
C ALA A 25 -10.67 -8.28 0.13
N SER A 26 -11.07 -8.70 -1.06
CA SER A 26 -10.21 -9.41 -2.01
C SER A 26 -9.16 -8.47 -2.60
N ILE A 27 -8.06 -9.05 -3.11
CA ILE A 27 -7.07 -8.33 -3.91
C ILE A 27 -7.73 -7.85 -5.21
N THR A 28 -7.51 -6.59 -5.58
CA THR A 28 -7.97 -6.00 -6.83
C THR A 28 -6.99 -6.28 -7.97
N PHE A 29 -7.45 -6.14 -9.23
CA PHE A 29 -6.62 -6.46 -10.39
C PHE A 29 -5.30 -5.66 -10.43
N ASP A 30 -5.36 -4.37 -10.09
CA ASP A 30 -4.20 -3.47 -10.15
C ASP A 30 -3.17 -3.76 -9.03
N GLU A 31 -3.60 -4.27 -7.87
CA GLU A 31 -2.69 -4.63 -6.78
C GLU A 31 -1.66 -5.69 -7.18
N GLY A 32 -2.06 -6.67 -7.99
CA GLY A 32 -1.21 -7.79 -8.38
C GLY A 32 0.07 -7.34 -9.07
N PRO A 33 -0.01 -6.65 -10.22
CA PRO A 33 1.15 -6.14 -10.92
C PRO A 33 2.05 -5.23 -10.07
N HIS A 34 1.47 -4.33 -9.25
CA HIS A 34 2.26 -3.46 -8.36
C HIS A 34 3.08 -4.26 -7.35
N LEU A 35 2.48 -5.26 -6.71
CA LEU A 35 3.16 -6.14 -5.76
C LEU A 35 4.21 -7.01 -6.45
N ALA A 36 3.90 -7.57 -7.62
CA ALA A 36 4.81 -8.40 -8.39
C ALA A 36 6.07 -7.62 -8.81
N ILE A 37 5.91 -6.40 -9.35
CA ILE A 37 7.03 -5.53 -9.72
C ILE A 37 7.87 -5.19 -8.49
N GLY A 38 7.23 -4.76 -7.40
CA GLY A 38 7.92 -4.38 -6.17
C GLY A 38 8.71 -5.54 -5.57
N TYR A 39 8.08 -6.71 -5.47
CA TYR A 39 8.68 -7.91 -4.91
C TYR A 39 9.85 -8.40 -5.77
N ALA A 40 9.66 -8.46 -7.08
CA ALA A 40 10.72 -8.83 -8.01
C ALA A 40 11.91 -7.87 -7.92
N THR A 41 11.65 -6.56 -7.92
CA THR A 41 12.68 -5.53 -7.79
C THR A 41 13.47 -5.70 -6.49
N LEU A 42 12.79 -5.89 -5.36
CA LEU A 42 13.44 -6.06 -4.05
C LEU A 42 14.27 -7.34 -3.96
N ARG A 43 13.76 -8.46 -4.48
CA ARG A 43 14.44 -9.77 -4.44
C ARG A 43 15.62 -9.85 -5.39
N THR A 44 15.51 -9.21 -6.55
CA THR A 44 16.47 -9.40 -7.64
C THR A 44 17.42 -8.22 -7.84
N ARG A 45 17.05 -7.03 -7.35
CA ARG A 45 17.65 -5.73 -7.69
C ARG A 45 17.60 -5.41 -9.19
N ASP A 46 16.70 -6.07 -9.90
CA ASP A 46 16.50 -5.93 -11.33
C ASP A 46 15.16 -5.23 -11.58
N LEU A 47 15.20 -4.16 -12.38
CA LEU A 47 14.04 -3.35 -12.75
C LEU A 47 13.37 -3.83 -14.04
N ARG A 48 13.71 -5.00 -14.58
CA ARG A 48 13.18 -5.49 -15.87
C ARG A 48 11.66 -5.53 -15.97
N LEU A 49 10.96 -5.75 -14.86
CA LEU A 49 9.49 -5.77 -14.83
C LEU A 49 8.88 -4.38 -14.69
N GLN A 50 9.68 -3.36 -14.33
CA GLN A 50 9.24 -1.98 -14.23
C GLN A 50 9.01 -1.44 -15.66
N PRO A 51 7.78 -1.11 -16.05
CA PRO A 51 7.52 -0.57 -17.38
C PRO A 51 8.11 0.84 -17.49
N VAL A 52 8.85 1.12 -18.56
CA VAL A 52 9.53 2.42 -18.78
C VAL A 52 8.55 3.61 -18.84
N HIS A 53 7.29 3.35 -19.21
CA HIS A 53 6.24 4.38 -19.35
C HIS A 53 5.27 4.47 -18.16
N ILE A 54 5.52 3.70 -17.09
CA ILE A 54 4.62 3.64 -15.93
C ILE A 54 5.38 4.15 -14.69
N HIS A 55 4.64 4.78 -13.78
CA HIS A 55 5.07 5.56 -12.62
C HIS A 55 6.34 5.04 -11.89
N PRO A 56 7.11 5.92 -11.21
CA PRO A 56 8.34 5.54 -10.50
C PRO A 56 8.18 4.32 -9.55
N PRO A 57 9.26 3.55 -9.31
CA PRO A 57 9.18 2.26 -8.63
C PRO A 57 8.91 2.35 -7.12
N LEU A 58 9.02 3.54 -6.52
CA LEU A 58 8.99 3.72 -5.07
C LEU A 58 7.72 3.13 -4.43
N ALA A 59 6.54 3.39 -5.00
CA ALA A 59 5.29 2.90 -4.45
C ALA A 59 5.21 1.37 -4.49
N ASN A 60 5.60 0.76 -5.62
CA ASN A 60 5.65 -0.70 -5.79
C ASN A 60 6.59 -1.32 -4.75
N VAL A 61 7.79 -0.77 -4.61
CA VAL A 61 8.82 -1.27 -3.68
C VAL A 61 8.36 -1.14 -2.22
N LEU A 62 7.76 0.00 -1.83
CA LEU A 62 7.25 0.18 -0.48
C LEU A 62 6.11 -0.81 -0.18
N ALA A 63 5.14 -0.93 -1.09
CA ALA A 63 4.02 -1.85 -0.94
C ALA A 63 4.51 -3.31 -0.81
N ALA A 64 5.50 -3.72 -1.61
CA ALA A 64 6.01 -5.08 -1.58
C ALA A 64 7.05 -5.36 -0.48
N ALA A 65 7.57 -4.35 0.23
CA ALA A 65 8.63 -4.54 1.21
C ALA A 65 8.30 -5.59 2.30
N PRO A 66 7.08 -5.64 2.87
CA PRO A 66 6.74 -6.66 3.85
C PRO A 66 6.68 -8.08 3.29
N LEU A 67 6.61 -8.24 1.95
CA LEU A 67 6.64 -9.55 1.30
C LEU A 67 8.01 -10.24 1.43
N LEU A 68 9.08 -9.49 1.69
CA LEU A 68 10.40 -10.07 1.96
C LEU A 68 10.45 -10.92 3.24
N LEU A 69 9.46 -10.75 4.12
CA LEU A 69 9.31 -11.54 5.35
C LEU A 69 8.53 -12.84 5.11
N GLN A 70 8.06 -13.11 3.89
CA GLN A 70 7.28 -14.30 3.52
C GLN A 70 8.20 -15.30 2.79
N PRO A 71 8.70 -16.34 3.48
CA PRO A 71 9.71 -17.25 2.93
C PRO A 71 9.18 -18.20 1.85
N ASP A 72 7.85 -18.35 1.77
CA ASP A 72 7.14 -19.26 0.87
C ASP A 72 6.72 -18.62 -0.46
N LEU A 73 7.07 -17.34 -0.69
CA LEU A 73 6.96 -16.74 -2.02
C LEU A 73 8.07 -17.26 -2.94
N PRO A 74 7.76 -17.56 -4.22
CA PRO A 74 8.75 -18.07 -5.16
C PRO A 74 9.87 -17.06 -5.42
N ASP A 75 11.05 -17.54 -5.81
CA ASP A 75 12.07 -16.67 -6.40
C ASP A 75 11.59 -16.22 -7.79
N PRO A 76 11.45 -14.90 -8.04
CA PRO A 76 11.04 -14.38 -9.34
C PRO A 76 11.85 -14.91 -10.52
N ARG A 77 13.14 -15.22 -10.31
CA ARG A 77 14.04 -15.73 -11.36
C ARG A 77 13.72 -17.15 -11.80
N ALA A 78 13.00 -17.91 -10.98
CA ALA A 78 12.62 -19.30 -11.28
C ALA A 78 11.27 -19.40 -12.04
N ILE A 79 10.56 -18.28 -12.21
CA ILE A 79 9.23 -18.27 -12.83
C ILE A 79 9.36 -18.33 -14.36
N PRO A 80 8.70 -19.29 -15.05
CA PRO A 80 8.62 -19.29 -16.50
C PRO A 80 8.03 -17.97 -17.01
N GLY A 81 8.83 -17.21 -17.78
CA GLY A 81 8.47 -15.85 -18.22
C GLY A 81 9.39 -14.75 -17.68
N TRP A 82 10.27 -15.04 -16.72
CA TRP A 82 11.24 -14.10 -16.18
C TRP A 82 12.22 -13.55 -17.24
N GLU A 83 12.72 -14.40 -18.13
CA GLU A 83 13.69 -14.03 -19.16
C GLU A 83 13.13 -13.05 -20.21
N ILE A 84 11.82 -13.11 -20.44
CA ILE A 84 11.12 -12.19 -21.34
C ILE A 84 10.43 -11.03 -20.61
N ALA A 85 10.76 -10.84 -19.32
CA ALA A 85 10.15 -9.83 -18.45
C ALA A 85 8.60 -9.86 -18.46
N SER A 86 8.01 -11.07 -18.49
CA SER A 86 6.56 -11.23 -18.50
C SER A 86 5.97 -10.86 -17.15
N LEU A 87 5.45 -9.64 -17.05
CA LEU A 87 4.78 -9.15 -15.85
C LEU A 87 3.56 -10.00 -15.50
N SER A 88 2.80 -10.48 -16.50
CA SER A 88 1.65 -11.33 -16.27
C SER A 88 2.04 -12.67 -15.65
N ALA A 89 3.08 -13.35 -16.15
CA ALA A 89 3.53 -14.62 -15.60
C ALA A 89 4.07 -14.49 -14.17
N VAL A 90 4.84 -13.43 -13.90
CA VAL A 90 5.36 -13.17 -12.54
C VAL A 90 4.23 -12.81 -11.58
N THR A 91 3.26 -12.01 -12.03
CA THR A 91 2.07 -11.66 -11.23
C THR A 91 1.25 -12.91 -10.92
N ASP A 92 1.03 -13.76 -11.92
CA ASP A 92 0.28 -15.00 -11.74
C ASP A 92 0.91 -15.90 -10.67
N ALA A 93 2.21 -16.15 -10.76
CA ALA A 93 2.91 -17.02 -9.81
C ALA A 93 3.07 -16.40 -8.40
N VAL A 94 3.31 -15.08 -8.29
CA VAL A 94 3.55 -14.41 -6.99
C VAL A 94 2.24 -14.06 -6.27
N VAL A 95 1.18 -13.75 -7.02
CA VAL A 95 -0.06 -13.16 -6.48
C VAL A 95 -1.24 -14.11 -6.63
N TRP A 96 -1.53 -14.57 -7.85
CA TRP A 96 -2.79 -15.29 -8.14
C TRP A 96 -2.75 -16.76 -7.77
N GLN A 97 -1.59 -17.42 -7.90
CA GLN A 97 -1.38 -18.81 -7.49
C GLN A 97 -0.98 -18.94 -6.02
N TYR A 98 -0.80 -17.82 -5.31
CA TYR A 98 -0.34 -17.83 -3.93
C TYR A 98 -1.45 -18.35 -2.98
N PRO A 99 -1.18 -19.37 -2.14
CA PRO A 99 -2.21 -20.01 -1.32
C PRO A 99 -2.75 -19.12 -0.19
N HIS A 100 -2.12 -17.97 0.09
CA HIS A 100 -2.45 -17.10 1.21
C HIS A 100 -2.76 -15.65 0.77
N PRO A 101 -3.79 -15.42 -0.06
CA PRO A 101 -4.06 -14.10 -0.66
C PRO A 101 -4.37 -13.03 0.40
N ARG A 102 -5.01 -13.38 1.52
CA ARG A 102 -5.26 -12.43 2.63
C ARG A 102 -3.97 -11.96 3.29
N ARG A 103 -2.96 -12.83 3.42
CA ARG A 103 -1.65 -12.46 3.97
C ARG A 103 -0.91 -11.53 3.01
N LEU A 104 -0.99 -11.82 1.71
CA LEU A 104 -0.42 -10.98 0.66
C LEU A 104 -1.07 -9.60 0.63
N ALA A 105 -2.41 -9.53 0.62
CA ALA A 105 -3.17 -8.29 0.65
C ALA A 105 -2.81 -7.42 1.86
N LEU A 106 -2.81 -7.99 3.07
CA LEU A 106 -2.48 -7.26 4.29
C LEU A 106 -1.05 -6.72 4.25
N ALA A 107 -0.09 -7.53 3.79
CA ALA A 107 1.30 -7.13 3.67
C ALA A 107 1.48 -6.01 2.64
N GLY A 108 0.80 -6.08 1.50
CA GLY A 108 0.85 -5.08 0.43
C GLY A 108 0.19 -3.74 0.81
N ARG A 109 -0.93 -3.80 1.54
CA ARG A 109 -1.73 -2.63 1.90
C ARG A 109 -1.21 -1.91 3.14
N LEU A 110 -0.47 -2.58 4.03
CA LEU A 110 0.04 -1.97 5.27
C LEU A 110 0.92 -0.72 5.01
N PRO A 111 1.93 -0.76 4.12
CA PRO A 111 2.72 0.43 3.78
C PRO A 111 1.88 1.56 3.21
N ILE A 112 0.88 1.23 2.37
CA ILE A 112 -0.03 2.23 1.78
C ILE A 112 -0.90 2.87 2.86
N ALA A 113 -1.43 2.09 3.81
CA ALA A 113 -2.18 2.62 4.95
C ALA A 113 -1.32 3.56 5.83
N LEU A 114 -0.05 3.25 6.05
CA LEU A 114 0.87 4.12 6.78
C LEU A 114 1.14 5.43 6.02
N LEU A 115 1.28 5.38 4.69
CA LEU A 115 1.40 6.58 3.85
C LEU A 115 0.14 7.44 3.89
N THR A 116 -1.04 6.83 3.91
CA THR A 116 -2.32 7.55 4.05
C THR A 116 -2.45 8.22 5.43
N VAL A 117 -2.02 7.56 6.50
CA VAL A 117 -1.95 8.17 7.85
C VAL A 117 -0.96 9.34 7.88
N LEU A 118 0.21 9.18 7.24
CA LEU A 118 1.18 10.26 7.11
C LEU A 118 0.60 11.45 6.34
N LEU A 119 -0.09 11.20 5.23
CA LEU A 119 -0.81 12.22 4.47
C LEU A 119 -1.82 12.95 5.37
N GLY A 120 -2.62 12.23 6.15
CA GLY A 120 -3.56 12.82 7.10
C GLY A 120 -2.87 13.74 8.11
N ALA A 121 -1.75 13.31 8.68
CA ALA A 121 -0.97 14.14 9.60
C ALA A 121 -0.43 15.42 8.94
N VAL A 122 0.00 15.34 7.68
CA VAL A 122 0.45 16.50 6.88
C VAL A 122 -0.70 17.46 6.61
N LEU A 123 -1.86 16.95 6.18
CA LEU A 123 -3.05 17.75 5.90
C LEU A 123 -3.59 18.43 7.17
N PHE A 124 -3.61 17.72 8.30
CA PHE A 124 -3.96 18.30 9.59
C PHE A 124 -3.07 19.49 9.92
N ARG A 125 -1.74 19.31 9.84
CA ARG A 125 -0.77 20.36 10.16
C ARG A 125 -0.97 21.55 9.24
N TRP A 126 -1.06 21.30 7.93
CA TRP A 126 -1.21 22.35 6.94
C TRP A 126 -2.48 23.19 7.15
N ALA A 127 -3.64 22.54 7.34
CA ALA A 127 -4.89 23.25 7.61
C ALA A 127 -4.88 23.96 8.97
N ALA A 128 -4.21 23.39 9.99
CA ALA A 128 -4.05 24.02 11.29
C ALA A 128 -3.14 25.26 11.24
N ASP A 129 -2.11 25.25 10.41
CA ASP A 129 -1.20 26.39 10.22
C ASP A 129 -1.91 27.55 9.49
N LEU A 130 -2.80 27.26 8.53
CA LEU A 130 -3.54 28.28 7.79
C LEU A 130 -4.76 28.84 8.54
N PHE A 131 -5.54 27.98 9.20
CA PHE A 131 -6.87 28.32 9.72
C PHE A 131 -7.12 27.89 11.17
N GLY A 132 -6.05 27.46 11.87
CA GLY A 132 -6.10 27.06 13.27
C GLY A 132 -6.53 25.62 13.50
N GLY A 133 -6.28 25.12 14.72
CA GLY A 133 -6.42 23.69 15.04
C GLY A 133 -7.84 23.11 14.96
N ARG A 134 -8.90 23.91 14.80
CA ARG A 134 -10.26 23.40 14.51
C ARG A 134 -10.39 23.00 13.03
N ALA A 135 -9.86 23.82 12.13
CA ALA A 135 -9.85 23.54 10.70
C ALA A 135 -9.08 22.25 10.41
N GLY A 136 -7.91 22.06 11.02
CA GLY A 136 -7.16 20.80 10.91
C GLY A 136 -7.97 19.57 11.32
N THR A 137 -8.72 19.64 12.43
CA THR A 137 -9.58 18.52 12.86
C THR A 137 -10.72 18.25 11.87
N VAL A 138 -11.33 19.29 11.31
CA VAL A 138 -12.39 19.14 10.29
C VAL A 138 -11.83 18.53 9.00
N THR A 139 -10.65 18.96 8.56
CA THR A 139 -9.94 18.33 7.43
C THR A 139 -9.67 16.85 7.66
N LEU A 140 -9.18 16.48 8.86
CA LEU A 140 -8.98 15.08 9.21
C LEU A 140 -10.28 14.29 9.27
N PHE A 141 -11.37 14.89 9.76
CA PHE A 141 -12.67 14.23 9.79
C PHE A 141 -13.11 13.87 8.36
N PHE A 142 -13.02 14.80 7.41
CA PHE A 142 -13.36 14.50 6.02
C PHE A 142 -12.47 13.41 5.43
N LEU A 143 -11.16 13.48 5.64
CA LEU A 143 -10.24 12.45 5.14
C LEU A 143 -10.52 11.07 5.77
N ALA A 144 -10.75 11.02 7.08
CA ALA A 144 -10.91 9.77 7.84
C ALA A 144 -12.23 9.05 7.54
N PHE A 145 -13.22 9.76 7.00
CA PHE A 145 -14.54 9.20 6.65
C PHE A 145 -14.84 9.28 5.14
N ASP A 146 -13.85 9.58 4.30
CA ASP A 146 -13.98 9.53 2.84
C ASP A 146 -13.87 8.08 2.37
N PRO A 147 -14.93 7.49 1.78
CA PRO A 147 -14.90 6.12 1.30
C PRO A 147 -13.84 5.88 0.22
N ASN A 148 -13.48 6.88 -0.59
CA ASN A 148 -12.45 6.74 -1.63
C ASN A 148 -11.02 6.70 -1.06
N ILE A 149 -10.84 7.15 0.18
CA ILE A 149 -9.55 7.09 0.89
C ILE A 149 -9.44 5.78 1.67
N ILE A 150 -10.56 5.27 2.19
CA ILE A 150 -10.60 4.06 3.01
C ILE A 150 -10.56 2.78 2.17
N ALA A 151 -11.28 2.76 1.04
CA ALA A 151 -11.54 1.58 0.22
C ALA A 151 -10.54 1.42 -0.93
#